data_AF-A0A9P6AMC4-F1
#
_entry.id   AF-A0A9P6AMC4-F1
#
_cell.length_a   1.000
_cell.length_b   1.000
_cell.length_c   1.000
_cell.angle_alpha   90.00
_cell.angle_beta   90.00
_cell.angle_gamma   90.00
#
_symmetry.space_group_name_H-M   'P 1'
#
loop_
_entity.id
_entity.type
_entity.pdbx_description
1 polymer ?
#
loop_
_entity_poly.entity_id
_entity_poly.type
_entity_poly.pdbx_seq_one_letter_code
_entity_poly.pdbx_strand_id
1 'polypeptide(L)'
;MASVKLATLAIRTIAKPIANSLKNQAQQHESFRRVCIELAQWSHRSEVRLRTGLLGESPKSIKPLNDTRAIQNGANSLAEGFLFLVAAGLIIGESWRAARKDSNRRDVVNDRLADLEGRMKAMGSRMDGVLQELGSKLDEDRRQDF
;
A
#
# COMPACT_ATOMS: atom_id res chain seq x y z
N MET A 1 11.02 -17.05 -1.93
CA MET A 1 10.45 -18.39 -1.69
C MET A 1 9.89 -18.58 -0.27
N ALA A 2 10.58 -18.14 0.80
CA ALA A 2 10.09 -18.30 2.18
C ALA A 2 8.86 -17.43 2.51
N SER A 3 8.85 -16.16 2.08
CA SER A 3 7.74 -15.22 2.31
C SER A 3 6.42 -15.67 1.67
N VAL A 4 6.47 -16.15 0.42
CA VAL A 4 5.29 -16.68 -0.28
C VAL A 4 4.74 -17.90 0.46
N LYS A 5 5.59 -18.85 0.87
CA LYS A 5 5.17 -20.05 1.60
C LYS A 5 4.53 -19.70 2.95
N LEU A 6 5.08 -18.72 3.69
CA LEU A 6 4.51 -18.25 4.96
C LEU A 6 3.16 -17.57 4.76
N ALA A 7 3.02 -16.73 3.73
CA ALA A 7 1.76 -16.08 3.41
C ALA A 7 0.68 -17.10 3.03
N THR A 8 1.01 -18.09 2.18
CA THR A 8 0.06 -19.14 1.81
C THR A 8 -0.31 -20.01 3.01
N LEU A 9 0.63 -20.28 3.92
CA LEU A 9 0.35 -21.01 5.15
C LEU A 9 -0.61 -20.21 6.03
N ALA A 10 -0.30 -18.94 6.33
CA ALA A 10 -1.13 -18.06 7.17
C ALA A 10 -2.56 -17.90 6.63
N ILE A 11 -2.71 -17.73 5.31
CA ILE A 11 -4.03 -17.71 4.66
C ILE A 11 -4.78 -19.02 4.95
N ARG A 12 -4.12 -20.17 4.80
CA ARG A 12 -4.74 -21.48 5.03
C ARG A 12 -5.05 -21.75 6.50
N THR A 13 -4.23 -21.24 7.42
CA THR A 13 -4.44 -21.38 8.87
C THR A 13 -5.58 -20.53 9.37
N ILE A 14 -5.87 -19.38 8.75
CA ILE A 14 -6.94 -18.48 9.19
C ILE A 14 -8.23 -18.73 8.41
N ALA A 15 -8.16 -18.99 7.11
CA ALA A 15 -9.34 -19.18 6.26
C ALA A 15 -10.19 -20.38 6.69
N LYS A 16 -9.57 -21.53 6.97
CA LYS A 16 -10.30 -22.76 7.33
C LYS A 16 -11.05 -22.69 8.68
N PRO A 17 -10.41 -22.28 9.80
CA PRO A 17 -11.13 -22.20 11.06
C PRO A 17 -12.17 -21.08 11.06
N ILE A 18 -11.92 -19.94 10.39
CA ILE A 18 -12.93 -18.88 10.28
C ILE A 18 -14.14 -19.39 9.49
N ALA A 19 -13.94 -20.00 8.32
CA ALA A 19 -15.05 -20.54 7.53
C ALA A 19 -15.86 -21.60 8.30
N ASN A 20 -15.20 -22.49 9.04
CA ASN A 20 -15.87 -23.50 9.86
C ASN A 20 -16.63 -22.89 11.05
N SER A 21 -16.04 -21.92 11.75
CA SER A 21 -16.69 -21.23 12.87
C SER A 21 -17.91 -20.42 12.42
N LEU A 22 -17.81 -19.72 11.30
CA LEU A 22 -18.95 -19.01 10.69
C LEU A 22 -20.05 -19.97 10.25
N LYS A 23 -19.69 -21.12 9.68
CA LYS A 23 -20.66 -22.14 9.28
C LYS A 23 -21.41 -22.70 10.50
N ASN A 24 -20.72 -22.95 11.61
CA ASN A 24 -21.34 -23.39 12.85
C ASN A 24 -22.27 -22.31 13.43
N GLN A 25 -21.87 -21.03 13.42
CA GLN A 25 -22.73 -19.92 13.87
C GLN A 25 -23.95 -19.72 12.96
N ALA A 26 -23.82 -19.91 11.64
CA ALA A 26 -24.93 -19.82 10.70
C ALA A 26 -25.97 -20.94 10.86
N GLN A 27 -25.57 -22.10 11.42
CA GLN A 27 -26.49 -23.17 11.77
C GLN A 27 -27.20 -22.91 13.10
N GLN A 28 -26.56 -22.17 14.01
CA GLN A 28 -27.11 -21.88 15.34
C GLN A 28 -28.01 -20.63 15.35
N HIS A 29 -27.80 -19.67 14.45
CA HIS A 29 -28.55 -18.41 14.43
C HIS A 29 -29.17 -18.10 13.06
N GLU A 30 -30.52 -18.09 13.02
CA GLU A 30 -31.36 -17.70 11.88
C GLU A 30 -31.03 -16.29 11.33
N SER A 31 -30.73 -15.33 12.20
CA SER A 31 -30.34 -13.97 11.80
C SER A 31 -29.03 -13.95 11.03
N PHE A 32 -28.05 -14.76 11.46
CA PHE A 32 -26.74 -14.85 10.80
C PHE A 32 -26.83 -15.59 9.46
N ARG A 33 -27.74 -16.57 9.36
CA ARG A 33 -28.07 -17.23 8.10
C ARG A 33 -28.57 -16.23 7.05
N ARG A 34 -29.43 -15.26 7.40
CA ARG A 34 -29.89 -14.23 6.45
C ARG A 34 -28.75 -13.35 5.97
N VAL A 35 -27.87 -12.90 6.87
CA VAL A 35 -26.68 -12.10 6.54
C VAL A 35 -25.76 -12.85 5.56
N CYS A 36 -25.50 -14.14 5.81
CA CYS A 36 -24.72 -14.97 4.88
C CYS A 36 -25.37 -15.10 3.50
N ILE A 37 -26.70 -15.26 3.43
CA ILE A 37 -27.44 -15.35 2.16
C ILE A 37 -27.39 -14.03 1.41
N GLU A 38 -27.62 -12.91 2.09
CA GLU A 38 -27.56 -11.57 1.51
C GLU A 38 -26.16 -11.25 0.98
N LEU A 39 -25.12 -11.59 1.72
CA LEU A 39 -23.73 -11.38 1.29
C LEU A 39 -23.31 -12.32 0.15
N ALA A 40 -23.76 -13.57 0.16
CA ALA A 40 -23.55 -14.48 -0.97
C ALA A 40 -24.21 -13.93 -2.25
N GLN A 41 -25.45 -13.43 -2.14
CA GLN A 41 -26.15 -12.85 -3.28
C GLN A 41 -25.54 -11.52 -3.71
N TRP A 42 -25.10 -10.67 -2.78
CA TRP A 42 -24.44 -9.40 -3.07
C TRP A 42 -23.10 -9.63 -3.77
N SER A 43 -22.28 -10.56 -3.28
CA SER A 43 -21.02 -10.95 -3.91
C SER A 43 -21.25 -11.46 -5.33
N HIS A 44 -22.18 -12.40 -5.51
CA HIS A 44 -22.45 -12.96 -6.83
C HIS A 44 -23.00 -11.92 -7.82
N ARG A 45 -23.87 -11.00 -7.37
CA ARG A 45 -24.34 -9.88 -8.18
C ARG A 45 -23.21 -8.91 -8.54
N SER A 46 -22.29 -8.67 -7.61
CA SER A 46 -21.13 -7.80 -7.84
C SER A 46 -20.18 -8.42 -8.87
N GLU A 47 -19.92 -9.72 -8.77
CA GLU A 47 -19.11 -10.47 -9.74
C GLU A 47 -19.74 -10.45 -11.14
N VAL A 48 -21.03 -10.77 -11.24
CA VAL A 48 -21.74 -10.74 -12.54
C VAL A 48 -21.78 -9.33 -13.12
N ARG A 49 -21.99 -8.30 -12.30
CA ARG A 49 -21.98 -6.90 -12.76
C ARG A 49 -20.60 -6.47 -13.27
N LEU A 50 -19.53 -6.88 -12.59
CA LEU A 50 -18.15 -6.62 -13.02
C LEU A 50 -17.83 -7.36 -14.34
N ARG A 51 -18.18 -8.63 -14.47
CA ARG A 51 -17.96 -9.41 -15.70
C ARG A 51 -18.78 -8.88 -16.87
N THR A 52 -20.05 -8.54 -16.64
CA THR A 52 -20.92 -7.98 -17.68
C THR A 52 -20.41 -6.60 -18.14
N GLY A 53 -19.91 -5.77 -17.21
CA GLY A 53 -19.39 -4.44 -17.52
C GLY A 53 -18.01 -4.43 -18.19
N LEU A 54 -17.13 -5.37 -17.83
CA LEU A 54 -15.75 -5.43 -18.36
C LEU A 54 -15.59 -6.36 -19.56
N LEU A 55 -16.28 -7.51 -19.59
CA LEU A 55 -16.19 -8.53 -20.63
C LEU A 55 -17.40 -8.55 -21.58
N GLY A 56 -18.47 -7.80 -21.30
CA GLY A 56 -19.67 -7.79 -22.12
C GLY A 56 -20.48 -9.11 -22.10
N GLU A 57 -20.21 -10.01 -21.16
CA GLU A 57 -20.94 -11.28 -21.04
C GLU A 57 -22.41 -11.05 -20.67
N SER A 58 -23.32 -11.79 -21.31
CA SER A 58 -24.76 -11.71 -21.05
C SER A 58 -25.12 -12.16 -19.62
N PRO A 59 -25.98 -11.42 -18.89
CA PRO A 59 -26.27 -11.69 -17.49
C PRO A 59 -26.98 -13.03 -17.32
N LYS A 60 -26.30 -14.00 -16.68
CA LYS A 60 -26.83 -15.33 -16.42
C LYS A 60 -27.79 -15.29 -15.23
N SER A 61 -29.00 -15.84 -15.40
CA SER A 61 -30.06 -15.85 -14.38
C SER A 61 -29.59 -16.54 -13.09
N ILE A 62 -29.65 -15.78 -11.99
CA ILE A 62 -29.24 -16.24 -10.65
C ILE A 62 -30.37 -17.10 -10.08
N LYS A 63 -30.20 -18.42 -10.12
CA LYS A 63 -31.08 -19.36 -9.42
C LYS A 63 -30.85 -19.23 -7.91
N PRO A 64 -31.89 -19.00 -7.09
CA PRO A 64 -31.73 -19.01 -5.64
C PRO A 64 -31.23 -20.40 -5.22
N LEU A 65 -30.07 -20.42 -4.56
CA LEU A 65 -29.43 -21.66 -4.09
C LEU A 65 -30.29 -22.27 -2.97
N ASN A 66 -30.34 -23.61 -2.94
CA ASN A 66 -30.82 -24.37 -1.78
C ASN A 66 -30.12 -23.85 -0.51
N ASP A 67 -30.91 -23.59 0.54
CA ASP A 67 -30.50 -22.94 1.80
C ASP A 67 -29.15 -23.44 2.34
N THR A 68 -28.91 -24.74 2.31
CA THR A 68 -27.67 -25.34 2.80
C THR A 68 -26.44 -24.91 2.00
N ARG A 69 -26.56 -24.82 0.67
CA ARG A 69 -25.47 -24.35 -0.21
C ARG A 69 -25.29 -22.83 -0.10
N ALA A 70 -26.38 -22.08 0.05
CA ALA A 70 -26.30 -20.62 0.22
C ALA A 70 -25.54 -20.26 1.50
N ILE A 71 -25.79 -20.99 2.60
CA ILE A 71 -25.06 -20.82 3.87
C ILE A 71 -23.58 -21.15 3.70
N GLN A 72 -23.23 -22.26 3.02
CA GLN A 72 -21.84 -22.65 2.81
C GLN A 72 -21.06 -21.63 1.98
N ASN A 73 -21.64 -21.18 0.87
CA ASN A 73 -21.00 -20.20 -0.01
C ASN A 73 -20.94 -18.82 0.64
N GLY A 74 -21.97 -18.43 1.39
CA GLY A 74 -21.99 -17.20 2.18
C GLY A 74 -20.92 -17.18 3.27
N ALA A 75 -20.80 -18.26 4.04
CA ALA A 75 -19.78 -18.37 5.09
C ALA A 75 -18.35 -18.32 4.51
N ASN A 76 -18.10 -18.98 3.37
CA ASN A 76 -16.80 -18.92 2.70
C ASN A 76 -16.49 -17.50 2.17
N SER A 77 -17.47 -16.85 1.55
CA SER A 77 -17.32 -15.47 1.06
C SER A 77 -17.09 -14.47 2.20
N LEU A 78 -17.76 -14.67 3.35
CA LEU A 78 -17.60 -13.83 4.54
C LEU A 78 -16.20 -14.01 5.16
N ALA A 79 -15.72 -15.26 5.24
CA ALA A 79 -14.37 -15.56 5.74
C ALA A 79 -13.28 -14.96 4.85
N GLU A 80 -13.42 -15.10 3.52
CA GLU A 80 -12.52 -14.48 2.55
C GLU A 80 -12.58 -12.95 2.60
N GLY A 81 -13.78 -12.37 2.72
CA GLY A 81 -13.97 -10.92 2.87
C GLY A 81 -13.34 -10.37 4.15
N PHE A 82 -13.47 -11.09 5.26
CA PHE A 82 -12.82 -10.72 6.53
C PHE A 82 -11.29 -10.71 6.40
N LEU A 83 -10.72 -11.75 5.81
CA LEU A 83 -9.28 -11.84 5.54
C LEU A 83 -8.80 -10.70 4.63
N PHE A 84 -9.54 -10.42 3.57
CA PHE A 84 -9.23 -9.35 2.64
C PHE A 84 -9.28 -7.98 3.33
N LEU A 85 -10.27 -7.74 4.19
CA LEU A 85 -10.40 -6.50 4.94
C LEU A 85 -9.26 -6.31 5.93
N VAL A 86 -8.87 -7.36 6.67
CA VAL A 86 -7.72 -7.33 7.58
C VAL A 86 -6.42 -7.06 6.81
N ALA A 87 -6.21 -7.72 5.68
CA ALA A 87 -5.04 -7.51 4.83
C ALA A 87 -5.01 -6.10 4.22
N ALA A 88 -6.12 -5.63 3.66
CA ALA A 88 -6.25 -4.27 3.12
C ALA A 88 -6.03 -3.22 4.21
N GLY A 89 -6.61 -3.43 5.39
CA GLY A 89 -6.41 -2.56 6.55
C GLY A 89 -4.95 -2.49 7.00
N LEU A 90 -4.24 -3.63 7.03
CA LEU A 90 -2.81 -3.68 7.33
C LEU A 90 -1.98 -2.92 6.29
N ILE A 91 -2.25 -3.13 4.99
CA ILE A 91 -1.54 -2.45 3.90
C ILE A 91 -1.78 -0.94 3.98
N ILE A 92 -3.02 -0.50 4.16
CA ILE A 92 -3.37 0.91 4.27
C ILE A 92 -2.71 1.51 5.52
N GLY A 93 -2.79 0.84 6.66
CA GLY A 93 -2.17 1.29 7.90
C GLY A 93 -0.65 1.41 7.80
N GLU A 94 0.01 0.44 7.16
CA GLU A 94 1.44 0.50 6.89
C GLU A 94 1.78 1.61 5.89
N SER A 95 1.00 1.78 4.82
CA SER A 95 1.21 2.84 3.83
C SER A 95 1.12 4.23 4.45
N TRP A 96 0.16 4.44 5.37
CA TRP A 96 0.01 5.69 6.09
C TRP A 96 1.18 5.95 7.05
N ARG A 97 1.60 4.92 7.80
CA ARG A 97 2.79 4.98 8.65
C ARG A 97 4.07 5.25 7.85
N ALA A 98 4.21 4.60 6.70
CA ALA A 98 5.36 4.75 5.80
C ALA A 98 5.42 6.15 5.19
N ALA A 99 4.27 6.70 4.77
CA ALA A 99 4.17 8.05 4.24
C ALA A 99 4.68 9.10 5.24
N ARG A 100 4.36 8.95 6.52
CA ARG A 100 4.85 9.86 7.57
C ARG A 100 6.37 9.74 7.80
N LYS A 101 6.94 8.54 7.64
CA LYS A 101 8.40 8.34 7.73
C LYS A 101 9.13 8.89 6.51
N ASP A 102 8.51 8.85 5.33
CA ASP A 102 9.10 9.37 4.09
C ASP A 102 9.26 10.90 4.12
N SER A 103 8.28 11.62 4.68
CA SER A 103 8.39 13.08 4.90
C SER A 103 9.62 13.44 5.72
N ASN A 104 9.77 12.84 6.90
CA ASN A 104 10.91 13.13 7.79
C ASN A 104 12.27 12.79 7.13
N ARG A 105 12.32 11.76 6.28
CA ARG A 105 13.53 11.41 5.53
C ARG A 105 13.84 12.47 4.47
N ARG A 106 12.82 12.99 3.77
CA ARG A 106 12.98 14.06 2.77
C ARG A 106 13.47 15.34 3.41
N ASP A 107 12.92 15.71 4.57
CA ASP A 107 13.31 16.91 5.31
C ASP A 107 14.80 16.86 5.69
N VAL A 108 15.25 15.75 6.29
CA VAL A 108 16.66 15.56 6.64
C VAL A 108 17.59 15.57 5.41
N VAL A 109 17.15 15.03 4.27
CA VAL A 109 17.95 15.05 3.04
C VAL A 109 18.07 16.47 2.50
N ASN A 110 16.98 17.25 2.52
CA ASN A 110 16.98 18.65 2.11
C ASN A 110 17.90 19.50 2.98
N ASP A 111 17.87 19.31 4.31
CA ASP A 111 18.78 20.01 5.22
C ASP A 111 20.26 19.73 4.91
N ARG A 112 20.59 18.47 4.60
CA ARG A 112 21.95 18.09 4.20
C ARG A 112 22.37 18.69 2.86
N LEU A 113 21.45 18.76 1.90
CA LEU A 113 21.70 19.40 0.61
C LEU A 113 21.94 20.91 0.78
N ALA A 114 21.15 21.57 1.62
CA ALA A 114 21.31 22.99 1.93
C ALA A 114 22.66 23.29 2.62
N ASP A 115 23.09 22.45 3.57
CA ASP A 115 24.42 22.57 4.20
C ASP A 115 25.55 22.37 3.17
N LEU A 116 25.43 21.36 2.30
CA LEU A 116 26.43 21.12 1.25
C LEU A 116 26.52 22.31 0.27
N GLU A 117 25.39 22.85 -0.15
CA GLU A 117 25.34 24.02 -1.04
C GLU A 117 25.96 25.25 -0.37
N GLY A 118 25.69 25.46 0.92
CA GLY A 118 26.32 26.52 1.72
C GLY A 118 27.83 26.38 1.80
N ARG A 119 28.34 25.16 2.03
CA ARG A 119 29.77 24.87 2.04
C ARG A 119 30.42 25.08 0.67
N MET A 120 29.76 24.68 -0.42
CA MET A 120 30.25 24.94 -1.77
C MET A 120 30.32 26.43 -2.08
N LYS A 121 29.30 27.21 -1.71
CA LYS A 121 29.33 28.68 -1.87
C LYS A 121 30.45 29.31 -1.07
N ALA A 122 30.63 28.91 0.19
CA ALA A 122 31.71 29.40 1.03
C ALA A 122 33.10 29.05 0.46
N MET A 123 33.25 27.84 -0.10
CA MET A 123 34.48 27.43 -0.78
C MET A 123 34.70 28.27 -2.05
N GLY A 124 33.66 28.49 -2.85
CA GLY A 124 33.70 29.35 -4.05
C GLY A 124 34.15 30.77 -3.71
N SER A 125 33.56 31.39 -2.69
CA SER A 125 33.96 32.74 -2.25
C SER A 125 35.41 32.82 -1.78
N ARG A 126 35.96 31.73 -1.20
CA ARG A 126 37.37 31.68 -0.82
C ARG A 126 38.26 31.57 -2.06
N MET A 127 37.88 30.77 -3.06
CA MET A 127 38.61 30.68 -4.32
C MET A 127 38.60 32.01 -5.06
N ASP A 128 37.46 32.69 -5.15
CA ASP A 128 37.34 34.01 -5.78
C ASP A 128 38.24 35.04 -5.08
N GLY A 129 38.28 35.03 -3.74
CA GLY A 129 39.17 35.88 -2.96
C GLY A 129 40.66 35.63 -3.25
N VAL A 130 41.07 34.35 -3.35
CA VAL A 130 42.45 33.98 -3.71
C VAL A 130 42.79 34.41 -5.14
N LEU A 131 41.88 34.22 -6.09
CA LEU A 131 42.07 34.66 -7.48
C LEU A 131 42.23 36.17 -7.57
N GLN A 132 41.46 36.93 -6.79
CA GLN A 132 41.56 38.38 -6.74
C GLN A 132 42.89 38.85 -6.15
N GLU A 133 43.37 38.20 -5.08
CA GLU A 133 44.67 38.51 -4.46
C GLU A 133 45.86 38.19 -5.39
N LEU A 134 45.79 37.06 -6.11
CA LEU A 134 46.78 36.71 -7.12
C LEU A 134 46.79 37.72 -8.27
N GLY A 135 45.61 38.17 -8.73
CA GLY A 135 45.48 39.19 -9.76
C GLY A 135 46.09 40.53 -9.35
N SER A 136 45.83 40.99 -8.11
CA SER A 136 46.41 42.26 -7.63
C SER A 136 47.93 42.19 -7.49
N LYS A 137 48.48 41.07 -7.01
CA LYS A 137 49.94 40.87 -6.92
C LYS A 137 50.60 40.85 -8.29
N LEU A 138 49.97 40.23 -9.29
CA LEU A 138 50.49 40.20 -10.66
C LEU A 138 50.53 41.61 -11.30
N ASP A 139 49.53 42.44 -10.99
CA ASP A 139 49.47 43.83 -11.47
C ASP A 139 50.46 44.74 -10.72
N GLU A 140 50.73 44.47 -9.43
CA GLU A 140 51.79 45.15 -8.65
C GLU A 140 53.18 44.80 -9.18
N ASP A 141 53.49 43.52 -9.41
CA ASP A 141 54.76 43.08 -10.00
C ASP A 141 54.95 43.68 -11.40
N ARG A 142 53.90 43.69 -12.23
CA ARG A 142 53.95 44.33 -13.56
C ARG A 142 54.19 45.84 -13.49
N ARG A 143 53.79 46.53 -12.42
CA ARG A 143 54.07 47.97 -12.22
C ARG A 143 55.46 48.24 -11.66
N GLN A 144 56.10 47.27 -11.02
CA GLN A 144 57.49 47.40 -10.55
C GLN A 144 58.53 47.10 -11.63
N ASP A 145 58.15 46.35 -12.67
CA ASP A 145 59.01 46.00 -13.81
C ASP A 145 59.08 47.05 -14.95
N PHE A 146 58.34 48.17 -14.84
CA PHE A 146 58.42 49.34 -15.75
C PHE A 146 58.95 50.57 -15.02
#